data_AF-A0A1G1I2Y8-F1
#
_entry.id   AF-A0A1G1I2Y8-F1
#
_cell.length_a   1.000
_cell.length_b   1.000
_cell.length_c   1.000
_cell.angle_alpha   90.00
_cell.angle_beta   90.00
_cell.angle_gamma   90.00
#
_symmetry.space_group_name_H-M   'P 1'
#
loop_
_entity.id
_entity.type
_entity.pdbx_description
1 polymer ?
#
loop_
_entity_poly.entity_id
_entity_poly.type
_entity_poly.pdbx_seq_one_letter_code
_entity_poly.pdbx_strand_id
1 'polypeptide(L)'
;MGGNGSIITIKEHDRVVLLKDVTDEGLKAGDVGTVVHVYRQGEAFEVEFMTLDGTTVAVVTLPASYVRTVSNKDITHVRELIAT
;
A
#
# COMPACT_ATOMS: atom_id res chain seq x y z
N MET A 1 30.07 15.08 -4.63
CA MET A 1 29.33 13.80 -4.56
C MET A 1 28.59 13.75 -3.24
N GLY A 2 27.31 13.41 -3.27
CA GLY A 2 26.42 13.42 -2.10
C GLY A 2 25.07 13.97 -2.51
N GLY A 3 24.33 13.21 -3.33
CA GLY A 3 22.97 13.58 -3.71
C GLY A 3 22.10 13.64 -2.46
N ASN A 4 21.37 14.74 -2.31
CA ASN A 4 20.33 14.88 -1.31
C ASN A 4 19.27 13.80 -1.56
N GLY A 5 19.39 12.66 -0.87
CA GLY A 5 18.37 11.64 -0.82
C GLY A 5 17.15 12.27 -0.16
N SER A 6 16.21 12.74 -0.98
CA SER A 6 14.91 13.18 -0.52
C SER A 6 14.33 12.05 0.32
N ILE A 7 14.08 12.31 1.61
CA ILE A 7 13.51 11.31 2.51
C ILE A 7 12.06 11.14 2.05
N ILE A 8 11.78 10.12 1.24
CA ILE A 8 10.44 9.93 0.68
C ILE A 8 9.52 9.59 1.86
N THR A 9 8.62 10.52 2.16
CA THR A 9 7.60 10.39 3.21
C THR A 9 6.29 10.03 2.53
N ILE A 10 5.67 8.93 2.96
CA ILE A 10 4.34 8.51 2.50
C ILE A 10 3.29 9.49 3.04
N LYS A 11 2.39 9.94 2.17
CA LYS A 11 1.31 10.88 2.48
C LYS A 11 -0.06 10.29 2.14
N GLU A 12 -1.11 10.95 2.60
CA GLU A 12 -2.47 10.67 2.13
C GLU A 12 -2.55 10.81 0.61
N HIS A 13 -3.29 9.90 -0.01
CA HIS A 13 -3.46 9.70 -1.44
C HIS A 13 -2.23 9.15 -2.19
N ASP A 14 -1.12 8.85 -1.50
CA ASP A 14 -0.03 8.10 -2.10
C ASP A 14 -0.43 6.64 -2.31
N ARG A 15 0.12 6.04 -3.37
CA ARG A 15 0.04 4.58 -3.57
C ARG A 15 1.17 3.88 -2.83
N VAL A 16 0.84 2.77 -2.20
CA VAL A 16 1.78 1.93 -1.47
C VAL A 16 1.64 0.47 -1.90
N VAL A 17 2.76 -0.25 -1.84
CA VAL A 17 2.79 -1.70 -2.09
C VAL A 17 2.80 -2.41 -0.74
N LEU A 18 1.87 -3.35 -0.57
CA LEU A 18 1.82 -4.24 0.58
C LEU A 18 3.01 -5.21 0.56
N LEU A 19 3.72 -5.32 1.68
CA LEU A 19 4.92 -6.15 1.82
C LEU A 19 4.66 -7.52 2.41
N LYS A 20 3.51 -7.71 3.06
CA LYS A 20 3.13 -8.95 3.75
C LYS A 20 1.65 -9.22 3.54
N ASP A 21 1.29 -10.48 3.40
CA ASP A 21 -0.10 -10.90 3.27
C ASP A 21 -0.94 -10.42 4.47
N VAL A 22 -2.19 -10.05 4.20
CA VAL A 22 -3.22 -9.79 5.21
C VAL A 22 -4.34 -10.79 4.93
N THR A 23 -4.18 -11.98 5.49
CA THR A 23 -4.99 -13.16 5.14
C THR A 23 -6.47 -12.94 5.40
N ASP A 24 -6.83 -12.26 6.49
CA ASP A 24 -8.21 -11.98 6.86
C ASP A 24 -8.98 -11.17 5.79
N GLU A 25 -8.27 -10.42 4.96
CA GLU A 25 -8.82 -9.58 3.89
C GLU A 25 -8.52 -10.12 2.48
N GLY A 26 -7.91 -11.31 2.38
CA GLY A 26 -7.50 -11.89 1.09
C GLY A 26 -6.43 -11.08 0.33
N LEU A 27 -5.75 -10.16 1.01
CA LEU A 27 -4.69 -9.32 0.45
C LEU A 27 -3.35 -10.06 0.47
N LYS A 28 -2.57 -9.90 -0.59
CA LYS A 28 -1.28 -10.54 -0.79
C LYS A 28 -0.17 -9.50 -0.92
N ALA A 29 1.03 -9.86 -0.47
CA ALA A 29 2.22 -9.08 -0.72
C ALA A 29 2.34 -8.77 -2.24
N GLY A 30 2.58 -7.51 -2.56
CA GLY A 30 2.57 -6.99 -3.93
C GLY A 30 1.28 -6.24 -4.31
N ASP A 31 0.18 -6.43 -3.58
CA ASP A 31 -1.03 -5.64 -3.82
C ASP A 31 -0.77 -4.16 -3.60
N VAL A 32 -1.39 -3.33 -4.44
CA VAL A 32 -1.21 -1.88 -4.41
C VAL A 32 -2.48 -1.24 -3.85
N GLY A 33 -2.32 -0.48 -2.78
CA GLY A 33 -3.39 0.29 -2.16
C GLY A 33 -3.11 1.79 -2.20
N THR A 34 -4.12 2.56 -1.81
CA THR A 34 -4.05 4.02 -1.66
C THR A 34 -4.12 4.36 -0.19
N VAL A 35 -3.19 5.18 0.30
CA VAL A 35 -3.22 5.66 1.68
C VAL A 35 -4.37 6.64 1.83
N VAL A 36 -5.31 6.36 2.72
CA VAL A 36 -6.43 7.27 3.03
C VAL A 36 -6.17 8.08 4.29
N HIS A 37 -5.35 7.57 5.21
CA HIS A 37 -4.94 8.32 6.41
C HIS A 37 -3.52 7.94 6.88
N VAL A 38 -2.79 8.92 7.43
CA VAL A 38 -1.45 8.71 8.02
C VAL A 38 -1.51 8.89 9.54
N TYR A 39 -1.27 7.80 10.27
CA TYR A 39 -1.21 7.82 11.73
C TYR A 39 0.19 8.21 12.23
N ARG A 40 0.23 9.05 13.27
CA ARG A 40 1.43 9.37 14.08
C ARG A 40 2.70 9.56 13.25
N GLN A 41 2.69 10.55 12.35
CA GLN A 41 3.85 10.91 11.51
C GLN A 41 4.42 9.73 10.68
N GLY A 42 3.58 8.74 10.33
CA GLY A 42 3.97 7.61 9.50
C GLY A 42 4.34 6.34 10.26
N GLU A 43 3.95 6.18 11.53
CA GLU A 43 4.06 4.89 12.23
C GLU A 43 3.13 3.83 11.63
N ALA A 44 1.96 4.26 11.13
CA ALA A 44 0.98 3.41 10.49
C ALA A 44 0.17 4.19 9.44
N PHE A 45 -0.47 3.44 8.54
CA PHE A 45 -1.23 3.97 7.41
C PHE A 45 -2.57 3.25 7.34
N GLU A 46 -3.65 4.00 7.22
CA GLU A 46 -4.91 3.44 6.75
C GLU A 46 -4.83 3.37 5.23
N VAL A 47 -5.01 2.18 4.67
CA VAL A 47 -4.84 1.92 3.24
C VAL A 47 -6.09 1.26 2.69
N GLU A 48 -6.65 1.87 1.64
CA GLU A 48 -7.72 1.28 0.85
C GLU A 48 -7.13 0.43 -0.28
N PHE A 49 -7.61 -0.81 -0.37
CA PHE A 49 -7.34 -1.71 -1.48
C PHE A 49 -8.61 -1.88 -2.30
N MET A 50 -8.47 -1.83 -3.62
CA MET A 50 -9.59 -1.94 -4.56
C MET A 50 -9.25 -2.94 -5.67
N THR A 51 -10.27 -3.57 -6.23
CA THR A 51 -10.16 -4.27 -7.51
C THR A 51 -9.89 -3.28 -8.64
N LEU A 52 -9.47 -3.80 -9.79
CA LEU A 52 -9.09 -2.98 -10.95
C LEU A 52 -10.28 -2.22 -11.58
N ASP A 53 -11.52 -2.65 -11.32
CA ASP A 53 -12.75 -1.95 -11.71
C ASP A 53 -13.24 -0.95 -10.63
N GLY A 54 -12.49 -0.78 -9.54
CA GLY A 54 -12.77 0.21 -8.51
C GLY A 54 -13.73 -0.26 -7.42
N THR A 55 -13.96 -1.56 -7.25
CA THR A 55 -14.68 -2.09 -6.09
C THR A 55 -13.72 -2.16 -4.89
N THR A 56 -14.08 -1.54 -3.76
CA THR A 56 -13.27 -1.63 -2.53
C THR A 56 -13.23 -3.07 -2.03
N VAL A 57 -12.02 -3.59 -1.85
CA VAL A 57 -11.75 -4.92 -1.28
C VAL A 57 -11.70 -4.81 0.24
N ALA A 58 -10.89 -3.88 0.76
CA ALA A 58 -10.70 -3.67 2.19
C ALA A 58 -10.12 -2.28 2.47
N VAL A 59 -10.37 -1.78 3.68
CA VAL A 59 -9.67 -0.62 4.25
C VAL A 59 -9.02 -1.07 5.55
N VAL A 60 -7.69 -1.09 5.58
CA VAL A 60 -6.92 -1.68 6.68
C VAL A 60 -5.90 -0.71 7.26
N THR A 61 -5.76 -0.71 8.58
CA THR A 61 -4.65 -0.02 9.25
C THR A 61 -3.43 -0.92 9.26
N LEU A 62 -2.37 -0.49 8.58
CA LEU A 62 -1.11 -1.22 8.43
C LEU A 62 0.03 -0.47 9.11
N PRO A 63 0.89 -1.15 9.89
CA PRO A 63 2.11 -0.51 10.39
C PRO A 63 3.05 -0.18 9.22
N ALA A 64 3.93 0.81 9.39
CA ALA A 64 4.86 1.22 8.34
C ALA A 64 5.71 0.07 7.76
N SER A 65 6.04 -0.93 8.59
CA SER A 65 6.79 -2.12 8.17
C SER A 65 6.06 -3.04 7.17
N TYR A 66 4.76 -2.81 6.94
CA TYR A 66 3.95 -3.60 5.99
C TYR A 66 3.83 -2.92 4.63
N VAL A 67 4.32 -1.69 4.47
CA VAL A 67 4.17 -0.95 3.22
C VAL A 67 5.48 -0.37 2.73
N ARG A 68 5.59 -0.19 1.43
CA ARG A 68 6.63 0.62 0.80
C ARG A 68 6.01 1.59 -0.20
N THR A 69 6.72 2.69 -0.47
CA THR A 69 6.39 3.58 -1.58
C THR A 69 6.47 2.83 -2.91
N VAL A 70 5.62 3.21 -3.85
CA VAL A 70 5.82 2.85 -5.26
C VAL A 70 7.06 3.56 -5.83
N SER A 71 7.71 2.93 -6.78
CA SER A 71 8.89 3.43 -7.49
C SER A 71 8.63 3.45 -8.99
N ASN A 72 9.46 4.17 -9.74
CA ASN A 72 9.39 4.23 -11.20
C ASN A 72 9.73 2.89 -11.91
N LYS A 73 10.07 1.85 -11.14
CA LYS A 73 10.36 0.50 -11.64
C LYS A 73 9.23 -0.49 -11.35
N ASP A 74 8.20 -0.08 -10.61
CA ASP A 74 7.07 -0.93 -10.30
C ASP A 74 6.10 -0.99 -11.48
N ILE A 75 5.62 -2.20 -11.77
CA ILE A 75 4.61 -2.46 -12.80
C ILE A 75 3.46 -3.20 -12.10
N THR A 76 2.25 -2.66 -12.23
CA THR A 76 1.05 -3.29 -11.66
C THR A 76 0.79 -4.65 -12.31
N HIS A 77 0.55 -5.68 -11.51
CA HIS A 77 0.18 -7.02 -11.96
C HIS A 77 -1.26 -7.34 -11.55
N VAL A 78 -2.04 -7.97 -12.43
CA VAL A 78 -3.41 -8.37 -12.15
C VAL A 78 -3.46 -9.79 -11.61
N ARG A 79 -4.24 -9.98 -10.54
CA ARG A 79 -4.64 -11.28 -10.01
C ARG A 79 -6.12 -11.22 -9.64
N GLU A 80 -6.78 -12.37 -9.59
CA GLU A 80 -8.12 -12.45 -9.01
C GLU A 80 -8.05 -12.36 -7.48
N LEU A 81 -9.04 -11.69 -6.88
CA LEU A 81 -9.29 -11.77 -5.45
C LEU A 81 -9.94 -13.12 -5.17
N ILE A 82 -9.31 -13.93 -4.34
CA ILE A 82 -9.91 -15.19 -3.89
C ILE A 82 -10.68 -14.85 -2.62
N ALA A 83 -12.01 -14.78 -2.72
CA ALA A 83 -12.87 -14.71 -1.55
C ALA A 83 -12.64 -15.98 -0.71
N THR A 84 -12.47 -15.80 0.59
CA THR A 84 -12.22 -16.91 1.53
C THR A 84 -13.54 -17.58 1.90
#